data_AF-A0A971HA05-F1
#
_entry.id   AF-A0A971HA05-F1
#
_cell.length_a   1.000
_cell.length_b   1.000
_cell.length_c   1.000
_cell.angle_alpha   90.00
_cell.angle_beta   90.00
_cell.angle_gamma   90.00
#
_symmetry.space_group_name_H-M   'P 1'
#
loop_
_entity.id
_entity.type
_entity.pdbx_description
1 polymer ?
#
loop_
_entity_poly.entity_id
_entity_poly.type
_entity_poly.pdbx_seq_one_letter_code
_entity_poly.pdbx_strand_id
1 'polypeptide(L)'
;MSKTKRNITIAAVLLCLCAAVYLNWSYNNRTADEVMADAELASAKSQEEMTLGNEADALVSDYFAQARLTRQQSRDEAISLLEAAATSATASQETIDSAISTIAVMANYSMLETQIENLLLAKNFAECVAFISAEGVTLAVPAPADGLLAEEVARITDAIIGETDFNATQIKIIEVKSGQVALQDVGAIGDIDETLTGGVYNEEEIYQSGNILE
;
A
#
# COMPACT_ATOMS: atom_id res chain seq x y z
N MET A 1 60.35 22.18 -41.38
CA MET A 1 59.78 20.94 -40.81
C MET A 1 59.42 19.98 -41.95
N SER A 2 59.96 18.77 -41.90
CA SER A 2 60.03 17.81 -43.01
C SER A 2 58.64 17.40 -43.51
N LYS A 3 58.48 17.36 -44.84
CA LYS A 3 57.23 17.07 -45.57
C LYS A 3 56.51 15.80 -45.07
N THR A 4 57.27 14.84 -44.54
CA THR A 4 56.79 13.62 -43.88
C THR A 4 55.82 13.88 -42.72
N LYS A 5 56.06 14.90 -41.88
CA LYS A 5 55.18 15.21 -40.74
C LYS A 5 53.80 15.69 -41.19
N ARG A 6 53.74 16.47 -42.27
CA ARG A 6 52.50 16.99 -42.88
C ARG A 6 51.70 15.87 -43.54
N ASN A 7 52.38 14.93 -44.19
CA ASN A 7 51.74 13.80 -44.87
C ASN A 7 51.12 12.81 -43.87
N ILE A 8 51.76 12.60 -42.71
CA ILE A 8 51.20 11.78 -41.62
C ILE A 8 49.94 12.43 -41.02
N THR A 9 49.96 13.76 -40.80
CA THR A 9 48.77 14.47 -40.31
C THR A 9 47.60 14.37 -41.29
N ILE A 10 47.85 14.51 -42.59
CA ILE A 10 46.82 14.37 -43.62
C ILE A 10 46.25 12.95 -43.65
N ALA A 11 47.09 11.92 -43.53
CA ALA A 11 46.64 10.52 -43.48
C ALA A 11 45.78 10.24 -42.23
N ALA A 12 46.15 10.78 -41.08
CA ALA A 12 45.37 10.62 -39.84
C ALA A 12 43.99 11.31 -39.92
N VAL A 13 43.93 12.51 -40.49
CA VAL A 13 42.68 13.25 -40.68
C VAL A 13 41.75 12.52 -41.66
N LEU A 14 42.30 11.96 -42.74
CA LEU A 14 41.52 11.14 -43.69
C LEU A 14 40.94 9.87 -43.05
N LEU A 15 41.73 9.17 -42.22
CA LEU A 15 41.25 7.98 -41.52
C LEU A 15 40.12 8.33 -40.54
N CYS A 16 40.27 9.41 -39.77
CA CYS A 16 39.22 9.88 -38.88
C CYS A 16 37.94 10.28 -39.63
N LEU A 17 38.05 10.93 -40.80
CA LEU A 17 36.90 11.27 -41.64
C LEU A 17 36.21 10.01 -42.20
N CYS A 18 36.97 9.01 -42.64
CA CYS A 18 36.42 7.73 -43.08
C CYS A 18 35.72 6.99 -41.93
N ALA A 19 36.30 6.99 -40.73
CA ALA A 19 35.69 6.40 -39.55
C ALA A 19 34.41 7.12 -39.14
N ALA A 20 34.38 8.46 -39.20
CA ALA A 20 33.19 9.25 -38.88
C ALA A 20 32.03 9.00 -39.87
N VAL A 21 32.34 8.93 -41.17
CA VAL A 21 31.34 8.59 -42.20
C VAL A 21 30.85 7.15 -42.03
N TYR A 22 31.75 6.21 -41.74
CA TYR A 22 31.38 4.82 -41.48
C TYR A 22 30.52 4.67 -40.22
N LEU A 23 30.87 5.35 -39.14
CA LEU A 23 30.08 5.39 -37.90
C LEU A 23 28.71 6.02 -38.15
N ASN A 24 28.64 7.12 -38.90
CA ASN A 24 27.37 7.75 -39.24
C ASN A 24 26.49 6.85 -40.12
N TRP A 25 27.08 6.19 -41.13
CA TRP A 25 26.38 5.22 -41.96
C TRP A 25 25.94 4.00 -41.15
N SER A 26 26.81 3.44 -40.31
CA SER A 26 26.50 2.30 -39.45
C SER A 26 25.40 2.61 -38.43
N TYR A 27 25.34 3.85 -37.92
CA TYR A 27 24.30 4.27 -36.98
C TYR A 27 22.97 4.54 -37.69
N ASN A 28 23.02 4.97 -38.96
CA ASN A 28 21.84 5.29 -39.77
C ASN A 28 21.35 4.13 -40.65
N ASN A 29 22.05 2.99 -40.67
CA ASN A 29 21.70 1.79 -41.45
C ASN A 29 20.96 0.74 -40.60
N ARG A 30 20.29 1.16 -39.51
CA ARG A 30 19.29 0.32 -38.84
C ARG A 30 18.16 0.06 -39.82
N THR A 31 17.81 -1.20 -40.03
CA THR A 31 16.72 -1.56 -40.95
C THR A 31 15.38 -1.14 -40.36
N ALA A 32 14.39 -0.86 -41.21
CA ALA A 32 13.05 -0.53 -40.75
C ALA A 32 12.47 -1.61 -39.81
N ASP A 33 12.82 -2.89 -40.03
CA ASP A 33 12.46 -4.01 -39.18
C ASP A 33 12.99 -3.90 -37.74
N GLU A 34 14.26 -3.50 -37.55
CA GLU A 34 14.82 -3.32 -36.20
C GLU A 34 14.19 -2.14 -35.45
N VAL A 35 13.82 -1.07 -36.17
CA VAL A 35 13.16 0.09 -35.56
C VAL A 35 11.71 -0.23 -35.20
N MET A 36 11.01 -1.03 -36.02
CA MET A 36 9.66 -1.50 -35.72
C MET A 36 9.66 -2.51 -34.56
N ALA A 37 10.63 -3.42 -34.50
CA ALA A 37 10.77 -4.36 -33.39
C ALA A 37 11.03 -3.67 -32.04
N ASP A 38 11.90 -2.65 -32.01
CA ASP A 38 12.12 -1.83 -30.81
C ASP A 38 10.86 -1.05 -30.41
N ALA A 39 10.11 -0.52 -31.38
CA ALA A 39 8.87 0.21 -31.12
C ALA A 39 7.75 -0.71 -30.60
N GLU A 40 7.63 -1.92 -31.13
CA GLU A 40 6.68 -2.93 -30.68
C GLU A 40 7.04 -3.45 -29.28
N LEU A 41 8.31 -3.70 -29.00
CA LEU A 41 8.80 -4.07 -27.67
C LEU A 41 8.58 -2.94 -26.64
N ALA A 42 8.84 -1.68 -27.03
CA ALA A 42 8.56 -0.52 -26.17
C ALA A 42 7.06 -0.35 -25.91
N SER A 43 6.22 -0.55 -26.94
CA SER A 43 4.76 -0.53 -26.81
C SER A 43 4.25 -1.65 -25.90
N ALA A 44 4.72 -2.88 -26.09
CA ALA A 44 4.38 -4.02 -25.23
C ALA A 44 4.81 -3.78 -23.78
N LYS A 45 6.03 -3.29 -23.55
CA LYS A 45 6.51 -2.94 -22.21
C LYS A 45 5.67 -1.83 -21.57
N SER A 46 5.28 -0.81 -22.34
CA SER A 46 4.42 0.27 -21.83
C SER A 46 3.01 -0.21 -21.49
N GLN A 47 2.46 -1.18 -22.23
CA GLN A 47 1.19 -1.81 -21.89
C GLN A 47 1.31 -2.66 -20.63
N GLU A 48 2.38 -3.45 -20.49
CA GLU A 48 2.65 -4.27 -19.31
C GLU A 48 2.83 -3.41 -18.05
N GLU A 49 3.59 -2.32 -18.13
CA GLU A 49 3.76 -1.37 -17.02
C GLU A 49 2.43 -0.67 -16.67
N MET A 50 1.58 -0.37 -17.66
CA MET A 50 0.25 0.22 -17.44
C MET A 50 -0.73 -0.79 -16.80
N THR A 51 -0.71 -2.06 -17.22
CA THR A 51 -1.56 -3.09 -16.61
C THR A 51 -1.15 -3.37 -15.17
N LEU A 52 0.16 -3.52 -14.91
CA LEU A 52 0.69 -3.72 -13.56
C LEU A 52 0.41 -2.52 -12.66
N GLY A 53 0.48 -1.30 -13.20
CA GLY A 53 0.13 -0.07 -12.48
C GLY A 53 -1.34 -0.02 -12.08
N ASN A 54 -2.26 -0.42 -12.97
CA ASN A 54 -3.69 -0.45 -12.68
C ASN A 54 -4.06 -1.54 -11.65
N GLU A 55 -3.43 -2.72 -11.72
CA GLU A 55 -3.65 -3.78 -10.74
C GLU A 55 -3.15 -3.37 -9.35
N ALA A 56 -1.97 -2.74 -9.28
CA ALA A 56 -1.42 -2.19 -8.05
C ALA A 56 -2.34 -1.14 -7.42
N ASP A 57 -2.91 -0.24 -8.22
CA ASP A 57 -3.82 0.81 -7.74
C ASP A 57 -5.16 0.22 -7.24
N ALA A 58 -5.68 -0.80 -7.93
CA ALA A 58 -6.87 -1.54 -7.50
C ALA A 58 -6.65 -2.23 -6.14
N LEU A 59 -5.52 -2.91 -5.96
CA LEU A 59 -5.16 -3.58 -4.71
C LEU A 59 -4.99 -2.60 -3.54
N VAL A 60 -4.43 -1.41 -3.79
CA VAL A 60 -4.34 -0.34 -2.78
C VAL A 60 -5.73 0.17 -2.41
N SER A 61 -6.60 0.42 -3.40
CA SER A 61 -7.99 0.81 -3.17
C SER A 61 -8.74 -0.23 -2.32
N ASP A 62 -8.59 -1.52 -2.64
CA ASP A 62 -9.22 -2.61 -1.90
C ASP A 62 -8.72 -2.68 -0.45
N TYR A 63 -7.43 -2.46 -0.20
CA TYR A 63 -6.89 -2.34 1.15
C TYR A 63 -7.61 -1.25 1.96
N PHE A 64 -7.78 -0.04 1.40
CA PHE A 64 -8.42 1.06 2.12
C PHE A 64 -9.91 0.84 2.32
N ALA A 65 -10.60 0.22 1.37
CA ALA A 65 -11.98 -0.21 1.54
C ALA A 65 -12.11 -1.22 2.69
N GLN A 66 -11.25 -2.23 2.72
CA GLN A 66 -11.21 -3.24 3.77
C GLN A 66 -10.82 -2.62 5.13
N ALA A 67 -9.87 -1.70 5.16
CA ALA A 67 -9.48 -1.00 6.39
C ALA A 67 -10.66 -0.22 7.00
N ARG A 68 -11.45 0.49 6.17
CA ARG A 68 -12.67 1.18 6.62
C ARG A 68 -13.70 0.20 7.17
N LEU A 69 -13.89 -0.93 6.49
CA LEU A 69 -14.82 -1.97 6.95
C LEU A 69 -14.37 -2.56 8.30
N THR A 70 -13.10 -2.95 8.43
CA THR A 70 -12.53 -3.49 9.67
C THR A 70 -12.64 -2.48 10.82
N ARG A 71 -12.44 -1.18 10.55
CA ARG A 71 -12.66 -0.11 11.54
C ARG A 71 -14.12 -0.08 12.02
N GLN A 72 -15.07 -0.10 11.10
CA GLN A 72 -16.50 -0.11 11.42
C GLN A 72 -16.87 -1.35 12.26
N GLN A 73 -16.45 -2.54 11.81
CA GLN A 73 -16.69 -3.79 12.53
C GLN A 73 -16.10 -3.75 13.95
N SER A 74 -14.84 -3.33 14.10
CA SER A 74 -14.18 -3.25 15.41
C SER A 74 -14.90 -2.28 16.36
N ARG A 75 -15.41 -1.16 15.83
CA ARG A 75 -16.18 -0.19 16.61
C ARG A 75 -17.53 -0.76 17.03
N ASP A 76 -18.24 -1.42 16.12
CA ASP A 76 -19.54 -2.00 16.38
C ASP A 76 -19.44 -3.14 17.41
N GLU A 77 -18.39 -3.97 17.32
CA GLU A 77 -18.05 -4.99 18.32
C GLU A 77 -17.75 -4.39 19.70
N ALA A 78 -16.95 -3.32 19.75
CA ALA A 78 -16.62 -2.64 21.00
C ALA A 78 -17.86 -1.98 21.65
N ILE A 79 -18.72 -1.34 20.85
CA ILE A 79 -19.98 -0.77 21.34
C ILE A 79 -20.89 -1.88 21.87
N SER A 80 -21.04 -2.97 21.13
CA SER A 80 -21.84 -4.14 21.56
C SER A 80 -21.37 -4.69 22.92
N LEU A 81 -20.04 -4.78 23.12
CA LEU A 81 -19.47 -5.20 24.40
C LEU A 81 -19.78 -4.20 25.53
N LEU A 82 -19.66 -2.90 25.27
CA LEU A 82 -19.96 -1.85 26.24
C LEU A 82 -21.45 -1.84 26.61
N GLU A 83 -22.34 -2.03 25.63
CA GLU A 83 -23.79 -2.16 25.86
C GLU A 83 -24.13 -3.41 26.67
N ALA A 84 -23.51 -4.55 26.37
CA ALA A 84 -23.68 -5.78 27.16
C ALA A 84 -23.22 -5.59 28.61
N ALA A 85 -22.11 -4.87 28.83
CA ALA A 85 -21.63 -4.55 30.17
C ALA A 85 -22.58 -3.60 30.91
N ALA A 86 -23.11 -2.58 30.24
CA ALA A 86 -24.03 -1.60 30.82
C ALA A 86 -25.43 -2.17 31.12
N THR A 87 -25.88 -3.16 30.34
CA THR A 87 -27.23 -3.75 30.48
C THR A 87 -27.25 -5.03 31.32
N SER A 88 -26.09 -5.51 31.77
CA SER A 88 -26.00 -6.65 32.67
C SER A 88 -26.81 -6.42 33.94
N ALA A 89 -27.55 -7.45 34.38
CA ALA A 89 -28.40 -7.39 35.57
C ALA A 89 -27.64 -7.10 36.87
N THR A 90 -26.31 -7.28 36.87
CA THR A 90 -25.42 -7.04 38.01
C THR A 90 -24.52 -5.81 37.82
N ALA A 91 -24.71 -5.03 36.75
CA ALA A 91 -23.91 -3.84 36.49
C ALA A 91 -24.11 -2.80 37.60
N SER A 92 -23.00 -2.26 38.08
CA SER A 92 -23.03 -1.13 39.01
C SER A 92 -23.31 0.17 38.25
N GLN A 93 -23.79 1.21 38.95
CA GLN A 93 -23.96 2.53 38.33
C GLN A 93 -22.63 3.08 37.78
N GLU A 94 -21.52 2.82 38.48
CA GLU A 94 -20.17 3.18 38.02
C GLU A 94 -19.81 2.48 36.69
N THR A 95 -20.17 1.20 36.54
CA THR A 95 -19.97 0.45 35.28
C THR A 95 -20.79 1.06 34.14
N ILE A 96 -22.06 1.41 34.40
CA ILE A 96 -22.95 2.03 33.42
C ILE A 96 -22.40 3.39 32.99
N ASP A 97 -22.05 4.24 33.95
CA ASP A 97 -21.52 5.59 33.69
C ASP A 97 -20.18 5.51 32.92
N SER A 98 -19.30 4.58 33.30
CA SER A 98 -18.05 4.33 32.58
C SER A 98 -18.29 3.86 31.16
N ALA A 99 -19.25 2.96 30.91
CA ALA A 99 -19.55 2.48 29.56
C ALA A 99 -20.10 3.61 28.67
N ILE A 100 -21.02 4.43 29.20
CA ILE A 100 -21.56 5.60 28.50
C ILE A 100 -20.45 6.61 28.18
N SER A 101 -19.54 6.86 29.14
CA SER A 101 -18.39 7.75 28.92
C SER A 101 -17.48 7.22 27.82
N THR A 102 -17.16 5.92 27.81
CA THR A 102 -16.35 5.30 26.76
C THR A 102 -17.03 5.39 25.38
N ILE A 103 -18.34 5.15 25.30
CA ILE A 103 -19.11 5.30 24.05
C ILE A 103 -19.01 6.76 23.53
N ALA A 104 -19.15 7.75 24.41
CA ALA A 104 -19.02 9.16 24.02
C ALA A 104 -17.61 9.50 23.50
N VAL A 105 -16.56 8.94 24.13
CA VAL A 105 -15.17 9.08 23.65
C VAL A 105 -14.99 8.43 22.28
N MET A 106 -15.52 7.23 22.07
CA MET A 106 -15.47 6.54 20.77
C MET A 106 -16.19 7.34 19.66
N ALA A 107 -17.32 7.97 19.98
CA ALA A 107 -18.02 8.84 19.04
C ALA A 107 -17.16 10.07 18.66
N ASN A 108 -16.48 10.67 19.64
CA ASN A 108 -15.53 11.76 19.38
C ASN A 108 -14.35 11.30 18.52
N TYR A 109 -13.79 10.12 18.79
CA TYR A 109 -12.73 9.53 17.95
C TYR A 109 -13.19 9.32 16.51
N SER A 110 -14.40 8.78 16.28
CA SER A 110 -14.92 8.63 14.92
C SER A 110 -15.07 9.96 14.17
N MET A 111 -15.41 11.04 14.88
CA MET A 111 -15.48 12.38 14.31
C MET A 111 -14.09 12.89 13.94
N LEU A 112 -13.11 12.76 14.86
CA LEU A 112 -11.73 13.18 14.64
C LEU A 112 -11.05 12.40 13.50
N GLU A 113 -11.28 11.08 13.42
CA GLU A 113 -10.81 10.24 12.30
C GLU A 113 -11.24 10.83 10.95
N THR A 114 -12.53 11.14 10.83
CA THR A 114 -13.10 11.71 9.60
C THR A 114 -12.54 13.11 9.32
N GLN A 115 -12.34 13.93 10.36
CA GLN A 115 -11.77 15.27 10.21
C GLN A 115 -10.33 15.22 9.72
N ILE A 116 -9.49 14.34 10.28
CA ILE A 116 -8.10 14.13 9.86
C ILE A 116 -8.06 13.64 8.41
N GLU A 117 -8.87 12.64 8.05
CA GLU A 117 -8.92 12.11 6.67
C GLU A 117 -9.26 13.22 5.66
N ASN A 118 -10.29 14.03 5.95
CA ASN A 118 -10.68 15.14 5.09
C ASN A 118 -9.62 16.24 5.03
N LEU A 119 -8.96 16.54 6.15
CA LEU A 119 -7.90 17.55 6.22
C LEU A 119 -6.69 17.13 5.37
N LEU A 120 -6.31 15.85 5.42
CA LEU A 120 -5.22 15.32 4.62
C LEU A 120 -5.57 15.30 3.13
N LEU A 121 -6.80 14.91 2.78
CA LEU A 121 -7.29 15.00 1.41
C LEU A 121 -7.23 16.45 0.88
N ALA A 122 -7.64 17.42 1.70
CA ALA A 122 -7.56 18.85 1.36
C ALA A 122 -6.12 19.37 1.23
N LYS A 123 -5.15 18.71 1.86
CA LYS A 123 -3.71 19.00 1.75
C LYS A 123 -3.04 18.25 0.59
N ASN A 124 -3.83 17.68 -0.32
CA ASN A 124 -3.35 16.96 -1.50
C ASN A 124 -2.62 15.64 -1.17
N PHE A 125 -2.97 15.01 -0.06
CA PHE A 125 -2.67 13.59 0.16
C PHE A 125 -3.74 12.72 -0.49
N ALA A 126 -3.35 11.51 -0.89
CA ALA A 126 -4.31 10.51 -1.35
C ALA A 126 -5.25 10.07 -0.21
N GLU A 127 -6.33 9.38 -0.58
CA GLU A 127 -7.31 8.89 0.38
C GLU A 127 -6.63 8.01 1.44
N CYS A 128 -6.80 8.35 2.72
CA CYS A 128 -6.19 7.67 3.85
C CYS A 128 -7.27 7.13 4.81
N VAL A 129 -6.85 6.32 5.78
CA VAL A 129 -7.73 5.80 6.83
C VAL A 129 -7.06 5.99 8.18
N ALA A 130 -7.74 6.72 9.08
CA ALA A 130 -7.30 6.97 10.44
C ALA A 130 -7.98 6.00 11.42
N PHE A 131 -7.22 5.51 12.39
CA PHE A 131 -7.70 4.74 13.52
C PHE A 131 -7.26 5.45 14.79
N ILE A 132 -8.22 5.86 15.61
CA ILE A 132 -7.94 6.54 16.87
C ILE A 132 -8.37 5.63 18.03
N SER A 133 -7.47 5.47 18.98
CA SER A 133 -7.72 4.76 20.24
C SER A 133 -7.24 5.58 21.42
N ALA A 134 -7.41 5.07 22.64
CA ALA A 134 -6.85 5.72 23.83
C ALA A 134 -5.31 5.79 23.82
N GLU A 135 -4.64 4.93 23.04
CA GLU A 135 -3.18 4.87 22.98
C GLU A 135 -2.58 5.88 22.00
N GLY A 136 -3.33 6.26 20.95
CA GLY A 136 -2.87 7.18 19.92
C GLY A 136 -3.62 7.08 18.59
N VAL A 137 -2.95 7.56 17.54
CA VAL A 137 -3.48 7.59 16.16
C VAL A 137 -2.63 6.70 15.28
N THR A 138 -3.26 5.76 14.59
CA THR A 138 -2.65 5.02 13.48
C THR A 138 -3.27 5.47 12.17
N LEU A 139 -2.44 5.97 11.26
CA LEU A 139 -2.88 6.44 9.95
C LEU A 139 -2.27 5.57 8.85
N ALA A 140 -3.12 4.92 8.06
CA ALA A 140 -2.70 4.26 6.82
C ALA A 140 -2.79 5.25 5.66
N VAL A 141 -1.72 5.39 4.88
CA VAL A 141 -1.62 6.35 3.77
C VAL A 141 -1.01 5.66 2.55
N PRO A 142 -1.56 5.85 1.33
CA PRO A 142 -0.91 5.41 0.11
C PRO A 142 0.48 6.04 -0.01
N ALA A 143 1.48 5.24 -0.34
CA ALA A 143 2.86 5.70 -0.50
C ALA A 143 3.45 5.21 -1.82
N PRO A 144 4.35 5.99 -2.46
CA PRO A 144 5.10 5.51 -3.60
C PRO A 144 6.06 4.38 -3.17
N ALA A 145 6.67 3.69 -4.13
CA ALA A 145 7.56 2.55 -3.85
C ALA A 145 8.70 2.90 -2.86
N ASP A 146 9.25 4.10 -2.99
CA ASP A 146 10.33 4.61 -2.14
C ASP A 146 9.86 5.04 -0.73
N GLY A 147 8.55 5.05 -0.49
CA GLY A 147 7.94 5.52 0.76
C GLY A 147 7.64 7.02 0.78
N LEU A 148 7.09 7.51 1.88
CA LEU A 148 6.78 8.92 2.04
C LEU A 148 8.05 9.73 2.30
N LEU A 149 8.10 10.95 1.80
CA LEU A 149 9.17 11.89 2.12
C LEU A 149 9.08 12.33 3.59
N ALA A 150 10.21 12.68 4.20
CA ALA A 150 10.23 13.16 5.58
C ALA A 150 9.35 14.40 5.77
N GLU A 151 9.27 15.27 4.76
CA GLU A 151 8.41 16.45 4.75
C GLU A 151 6.92 16.07 4.67
N GLU A 152 6.57 14.98 4.00
CA GLU A 152 5.19 14.46 3.93
C GLU A 152 4.77 13.88 5.27
N VAL A 153 5.62 13.05 5.86
CA VAL A 153 5.43 12.49 7.21
C VAL A 153 5.25 13.61 8.22
N ALA A 154 6.10 14.65 8.20
CA ALA A 154 5.97 15.80 9.09
C ALA A 154 4.64 16.54 8.90
N ARG A 155 4.21 16.81 7.66
CA ARG A 155 2.92 17.46 7.38
C ARG A 155 1.72 16.63 7.86
N ILE A 156 1.81 15.31 7.73
CA ILE A 156 0.78 14.38 8.23
C ILE A 156 0.74 14.43 9.76
N THR A 157 1.89 14.29 10.41
CA THR A 157 1.99 14.35 11.87
C THR A 157 1.49 15.69 12.42
N ASP A 158 1.87 16.81 11.81
CA ASP A 158 1.40 18.15 12.21
C ASP A 158 -0.12 18.30 12.07
N ALA A 159 -0.72 17.73 11.01
CA ALA A 159 -2.17 17.74 10.84
C ALA A 159 -2.87 16.96 11.96
N ILE A 160 -2.35 15.79 12.33
CA ILE A 160 -2.94 14.96 13.40
C ILE A 160 -2.80 15.65 14.77
N ILE A 161 -1.64 16.25 15.06
CA ILE A 161 -1.43 17.01 16.31
C ILE A 161 -2.31 18.26 16.35
N GLY A 162 -2.61 18.86 15.20
CA GLY A 162 -3.51 20.01 15.12
C GLY A 162 -4.96 19.70 15.47
N GLU A 163 -5.43 18.47 15.19
CA GLU A 163 -6.81 18.04 15.42
C GLU A 163 -6.99 17.23 16.71
N THR A 164 -5.89 16.80 17.36
CA THR A 164 -5.94 15.90 18.51
C THR A 164 -4.99 16.33 19.63
N ASP A 165 -5.24 15.86 20.85
CA ASP A 165 -4.33 16.10 21.98
C ASP A 165 -3.16 15.08 22.05
N PHE A 166 -2.96 14.27 21.00
CA PHE A 166 -1.91 13.27 20.97
C PHE A 166 -0.54 13.86 20.62
N ASN A 167 0.51 13.30 21.24
CA ASN A 167 1.88 13.68 20.92
C ASN A 167 2.39 12.90 19.70
N ALA A 168 3.46 13.40 19.06
CA ALA A 168 4.10 12.73 17.92
C ALA A 168 4.49 11.26 18.19
N THR A 169 4.84 10.92 19.43
CA THR A 169 5.20 9.53 19.82
C THR A 169 4.01 8.58 19.84
N GLN A 170 2.79 9.11 19.87
CA GLN A 170 1.53 8.36 19.85
C GLN A 170 0.94 8.28 18.44
N ILE A 171 1.64 8.82 17.44
CA ILE A 171 1.21 8.82 16.05
C ILE A 171 2.04 7.78 15.29
N LYS A 172 1.36 6.84 14.65
CA LYS A 172 1.96 5.82 13.79
C LYS A 172 1.44 5.97 12.37
N ILE A 173 2.36 6.16 11.42
CA ILE A 173 2.02 6.22 10.00
C ILE A 173 2.41 4.90 9.35
N ILE A 174 1.45 4.30 8.64
CA ILE A 174 1.62 3.05 7.89
C ILE A 174 1.57 3.40 6.41
N GLU A 175 2.66 3.11 5.71
CA GLU A 175 2.78 3.29 4.27
C GLU A 175 2.18 2.08 3.55
N VAL A 176 1.17 2.32 2.72
CA VAL A 176 0.57 1.29 1.86
C VAL A 176 1.15 1.47 0.46
N LYS A 177 2.17 0.65 0.14
CA LYS A 177 2.91 0.77 -1.11
C LYS A 177 2.22 0.01 -2.24
N SER A 178 2.04 0.66 -3.37
CA SER A 178 1.44 0.09 -4.58
C SER A 178 2.16 -1.18 -5.06
N GLY A 179 3.47 -1.31 -4.81
CA GLY A 179 4.27 -2.48 -5.23
C GLY A 179 4.37 -3.65 -4.24
N GLN A 180 3.87 -3.51 -3.00
CA GLN A 180 4.00 -4.57 -1.97
C GLN A 180 2.75 -5.45 -1.82
N VAL A 181 1.61 -5.05 -2.37
CA VAL A 181 0.37 -5.84 -2.27
C VAL A 181 0.39 -7.08 -3.18
N ALA A 182 1.34 -7.14 -4.14
CA ALA A 182 1.44 -8.21 -5.15
C ALA A 182 2.20 -9.48 -4.72
N LEU A 183 2.68 -9.61 -3.48
CA LEU A 183 3.55 -10.75 -3.08
C LEU A 183 2.96 -11.71 -2.03
N GLN A 184 1.66 -11.64 -1.73
CA GLN A 184 1.04 -12.61 -0.80
C GLN A 184 0.02 -13.57 -1.42
N ASP A 185 -0.31 -13.48 -2.73
CA ASP A 185 -1.35 -14.37 -3.30
C ASP A 185 -1.10 -14.92 -4.72
N VAL A 186 0.14 -14.94 -5.23
CA VAL A 186 0.48 -15.62 -6.50
C VAL A 186 1.39 -16.81 -6.24
N GLY A 187 0.88 -17.77 -5.47
CA GLY A 187 1.68 -18.90 -4.99
C GLY A 187 0.93 -20.21 -4.76
N ALA A 188 -0.12 -20.51 -5.53
CA ALA A 188 -0.58 -21.90 -5.77
C ALA A 188 -1.77 -21.95 -6.75
N ILE A 189 -1.53 -21.71 -8.04
CA ILE A 189 -2.38 -22.30 -9.08
C ILE A 189 -1.47 -23.07 -10.01
N GLY A 190 -1.20 -24.32 -9.62
CA GLY A 190 -0.47 -25.30 -10.40
C GLY A 190 -1.00 -26.67 -10.03
N ASP A 191 -1.71 -27.27 -10.98
CA ASP A 191 -2.16 -28.66 -11.06
C ASP A 191 -3.43 -29.05 -10.28
N ILE A 192 -4.54 -29.03 -11.02
CA ILE A 192 -5.75 -29.78 -10.73
C ILE A 192 -5.42 -31.27 -10.98
N ASP A 193 -5.12 -32.05 -9.93
CA ASP A 193 -5.24 -33.51 -10.01
C ASP A 193 -6.63 -33.91 -9.52
N GLU A 194 -7.46 -34.29 -10.48
CA GLU A 194 -8.85 -34.67 -10.33
C GLU A 194 -8.96 -36.13 -9.84
N THR A 195 -8.42 -36.45 -8.67
CA THR A 195 -8.77 -37.69 -7.95
C THR A 195 -8.75 -37.47 -6.45
N LEU A 196 -9.93 -37.29 -5.84
CA LEU A 196 -10.28 -37.73 -4.48
C LEU A 196 -11.73 -37.32 -4.19
N THR A 197 -12.65 -38.10 -4.75
CA THR A 197 -14.00 -38.21 -4.24
C THR A 197 -13.99 -38.82 -2.84
N GLY A 198 -14.65 -38.17 -1.89
CA GLY A 198 -15.24 -38.86 -0.73
C GLY A 198 -14.85 -38.28 0.63
N GLY A 199 -15.77 -37.55 1.26
CA GLY A 199 -15.63 -37.15 2.65
C GLY A 199 -16.75 -36.23 3.10
N VAL A 200 -17.84 -36.83 3.58
CA VAL A 200 -19.04 -36.19 4.11
C VAL A 200 -18.71 -35.41 5.40
N TYR A 201 -19.18 -34.17 5.49
CA TYR A 201 -19.22 -33.40 6.74
C TYR A 201 -20.23 -34.02 7.71
N ASN A 202 -19.80 -34.31 8.94
CA ASN A 202 -20.70 -34.50 10.08
C ASN A 202 -20.25 -33.59 11.23
N GLU A 203 -21.16 -32.69 11.60
CA GLU A 203 -21.16 -31.90 12.82
C GLU A 203 -21.56 -32.81 13.99
N GLU A 204 -20.64 -33.15 14.90
CA GLU A 204 -20.95 -33.62 16.28
C GLU A 204 -19.64 -33.94 17.01
N GLU A 205 -19.02 -32.95 17.68
CA GLU A 205 -18.23 -33.19 18.91
C GLU A 205 -17.85 -31.86 19.60
N ILE A 206 -18.86 -31.16 20.10
CA ILE A 206 -18.69 -30.27 21.25
C ILE A 206 -19.60 -30.86 22.31
N TYR A 207 -19.04 -31.59 23.26
CA TYR A 207 -19.46 -31.74 24.66
C TYR A 207 -18.75 -32.97 25.26
N GLN A 208 -18.23 -32.80 26.48
CA GLN A 208 -17.62 -33.78 27.39
C GLN A 208 -16.10 -33.94 27.32
N SER A 209 -15.39 -33.16 28.15
CA SER A 209 -14.93 -33.76 29.40
C SER A 209 -14.80 -32.69 30.49
N GLY A 210 -15.66 -32.81 31.50
CA GLY A 210 -15.32 -32.34 32.83
C GLY A 210 -14.43 -33.38 33.50
N ASN A 211 -13.42 -32.89 34.20
CA ASN A 211 -13.03 -33.33 35.54
C ASN A 211 -12.51 -34.77 35.72
N ILE A 212 -11.19 -34.96 35.80
CA ILE A 212 -10.60 -35.89 36.79
C ILE A 212 -9.16 -35.48 37.16
N LEU A 213 -9.00 -35.02 38.40
CA LEU A 213 -7.95 -35.31 39.40
C LEU A 213 -6.57 -35.82 38.91
N GLU A 214 -5.52 -35.03 39.15
CA GLU A 214 -4.36 -35.35 40.00
C GLU A 214 -3.57 -34.07 40.36
#